data_AF-R5KEN4-F1
#
_entry.id   AF-R5KEN4-F1
#
_cell.length_a   1.000
_cell.length_b   1.000
_cell.length_c   1.000
_cell.angle_alpha   90.00
_cell.angle_beta   90.00
_cell.angle_gamma   90.00
#
_symmetry.space_group_name_H-M   'P 1'
#
loop_
_entity.id
_entity.type
_entity.pdbx_description
1 polymer ?
#
loop_
_entity_poly.entity_id
_entity_poly.type
_entity_poly.pdbx_seq_one_letter_code
_entity_poly.pdbx_strand_id
1 'polypeptide(L)'
;MAVEEQLYSDIPPTKLRNKEEKFKPAKTSKFWLWIASTFFYNMLQNRFYAFRYKGAENYFDGDTNVPTILFAPHSNWWDGIVFYNITHRIFRKEVRLMVEELNRFPLLRRGGAYSVNKKSPQSAMKALQYSVDVSLQ
;
A
#
# COMPACT_ATOMS: atom_id res chain seq x y z
N MET A 1 24.77 26.56 15.02
CA MET A 1 23.59 25.81 15.46
C MET A 1 22.69 25.67 14.25
N ALA A 2 22.60 24.48 13.66
CA ALA A 2 21.67 24.23 12.56
C ALA A 2 20.27 24.12 13.17
N VAL A 3 19.34 24.95 12.71
CA VAL A 3 17.92 24.81 13.03
C VAL A 3 17.47 23.53 12.35
N GLU A 4 17.20 22.50 13.16
CA GLU A 4 16.61 21.26 12.68
C GLU A 4 15.18 21.60 12.24
N GLU A 5 14.99 21.78 10.93
CA GLU A 5 13.69 22.06 10.35
C GLU A 5 12.84 20.78 10.50
N GLN A 6 12.10 20.69 11.61
CA GLN A 6 11.18 19.60 11.89
C GLN A 6 10.00 19.70 10.90
N LEU A 7 10.22 19.26 9.66
CA LEU A 7 9.27 19.32 8.55
C LEU A 7 7.98 18.51 8.82
N TYR A 8 8.01 17.61 9.80
CA TYR A 8 6.89 16.79 10.23
C TYR A 8 6.85 16.63 11.75
N SER A 9 5.64 16.64 12.31
CA SER A 9 5.40 16.25 13.70
C SER A 9 5.58 14.74 13.86
N ASP A 10 6.32 14.32 14.90
CA ASP A 10 6.46 12.91 15.31
C ASP A 10 5.11 12.30 15.74
N ILE A 11 4.13 13.16 16.02
CA ILE A 11 2.77 12.77 16.35
C ILE A 11 1.97 12.76 15.06
N PRO A 12 1.52 11.59 14.57
CA PRO A 12 0.70 11.58 13.39
C PRO A 12 -0.57 12.41 13.59
N PRO A 13 -1.04 13.14 12.56
CA PRO A 13 -2.16 14.08 12.69
C PRO A 13 -3.49 13.42 13.02
N THR A 14 -3.60 12.09 12.88
CA THR A 14 -4.73 11.29 13.37
C THR A 14 -4.81 11.26 14.90
N LYS A 15 -3.66 11.20 15.60
CA LYS A 15 -3.56 11.40 17.06
C LYS A 15 -3.87 12.84 17.45
N LEU A 16 -3.39 13.83 16.67
CA LEU A 16 -3.69 15.25 16.89
C LEU A 16 -5.19 15.57 16.75
N ARG A 17 -5.95 14.72 16.03
CA ARG A 17 -7.38 14.94 15.74
C ARG A 17 -8.32 14.07 16.58
N ASN A 18 -7.81 13.31 17.57
CA ASN A 18 -8.59 12.40 18.42
C ASN A 18 -9.56 11.49 17.64
N LYS A 19 -9.17 11.04 16.44
CA LYS A 19 -10.00 10.16 15.62
C LYS A 19 -9.43 8.75 15.61
N GLU A 20 -10.21 7.81 16.13
CA GLU A 20 -9.92 6.39 15.95
C GLU A 20 -10.07 6.00 14.49
N GLU A 21 -9.05 5.32 13.96
CA GLU A 21 -9.12 4.76 12.62
C GLU A 21 -9.98 3.49 12.63
N LYS A 22 -11.22 3.64 12.14
CA LYS A 22 -12.12 2.52 11.87
C LYS A 22 -11.64 1.74 10.65
N PHE A 23 -11.85 0.43 10.68
CA PHE A 23 -11.54 -0.45 9.58
C PHE A 23 -12.26 -0.02 8.28
N LYS A 24 -11.51 0.05 7.18
CA LYS A 24 -11.97 0.45 5.86
C LYS A 24 -11.46 -0.56 4.83
N PRO A 25 -12.36 -1.34 4.20
CA PRO A 25 -11.97 -2.27 3.15
C PRO A 25 -11.55 -1.52 1.89
N ALA A 26 -10.82 -2.21 1.02
CA ALA A 26 -10.49 -1.75 -0.31
C ALA A 26 -11.77 -1.56 -1.15
N LYS A 27 -11.76 -0.61 -2.08
CA LYS A 27 -12.89 -0.29 -2.97
C LYS A 27 -12.39 -0.10 -4.39
N THR A 28 -11.87 -1.19 -4.97
CA THR A 28 -11.31 -1.15 -6.33
C THR A 28 -12.40 -1.13 -7.38
N SER A 29 -12.14 -0.42 -8.48
CA SER A 29 -12.90 -0.54 -9.72
C SER A 29 -11.93 -0.42 -10.89
N LYS A 30 -12.26 -1.01 -12.04
CA LYS A 30 -11.39 -0.98 -13.24
C LYS A 30 -10.98 0.45 -13.62
N PHE A 31 -11.90 1.41 -13.53
CA PHE A 31 -11.64 2.82 -13.77
C PHE A 31 -10.62 3.40 -12.78
N TRP A 32 -10.80 3.17 -11.48
CA TRP A 32 -9.88 3.71 -10.48
C TRP A 32 -8.51 3.04 -10.50
N LEU A 33 -8.45 1.74 -10.80
CA LEU A 33 -7.18 1.03 -10.99
C LEU A 33 -6.42 1.56 -12.21
N TRP A 34 -7.13 1.86 -13.29
CA TRP A 34 -6.52 2.51 -14.47
C TRP A 34 -5.96 3.89 -14.14
N ILE A 35 -6.71 4.73 -13.41
CA ILE A 35 -6.23 6.04 -12.94
C ILE A 35 -5.00 5.86 -12.06
N ALA A 36 -5.07 4.98 -11.06
CA ALA A 36 -3.98 4.74 -10.13
C ALA A 36 -2.72 4.24 -10.86
N SER A 37 -2.87 3.30 -11.78
CA SER A 37 -1.78 2.78 -12.60
C SER A 37 -1.13 3.86 -13.44
N THR A 38 -1.93 4.71 -14.09
CA THR A 38 -1.41 5.82 -14.91
C THR A 38 -0.67 6.84 -14.03
N PHE A 39 -1.27 7.23 -12.91
CA PHE A 39 -0.70 8.21 -11.99
C PHE A 39 0.61 7.71 -11.36
N PHE A 40 0.60 6.54 -10.74
CA PHE A 40 1.78 5.98 -10.06
C PHE A 40 2.91 5.62 -11.03
N TYR A 41 2.59 5.25 -12.27
CA TYR A 41 3.59 5.07 -13.31
C TYR A 41 4.29 6.39 -13.65
N ASN A 42 3.50 7.41 -13.97
CA ASN A 42 4.02 8.73 -14.33
C ASN A 42 4.84 9.35 -13.19
N MET A 43 4.46 9.10 -11.93
CA MET A 43 5.24 9.54 -10.78
C MET A 43 6.66 8.97 -10.76
N LEU A 44 6.84 7.67 -11.08
CA LEU A 44 8.17 7.07 -11.15
C LEU A 44 8.95 7.57 -12.37
N GLN A 45 8.34 7.55 -13.56
CA GLN A 45 9.00 7.96 -14.80
C GLN A 45 9.52 9.40 -14.74
N ASN A 46 8.78 10.30 -14.11
CA ASN A 46 9.14 11.72 -14.05
C ASN A 46 10.18 12.06 -12.98
N ARG A 47 10.54 11.13 -12.09
CA ARG A 47 11.41 11.42 -10.94
C ARG A 47 12.61 10.49 -10.79
N PHE A 48 12.56 9.31 -11.38
CA PHE A 48 13.63 8.34 -11.32
C PHE A 48 14.20 8.12 -12.71
N TYR A 49 15.53 8.17 -12.81
CA TYR A 49 16.24 7.90 -14.05
C TYR A 49 15.98 6.46 -14.56
N ALA A 50 15.98 5.49 -13.65
CA ALA A 50 15.75 4.09 -13.99
C ALA A 50 15.06 3.35 -12.84
N PHE A 51 14.20 2.39 -13.21
CA PHE A 51 13.61 1.42 -12.30
C PHE A 51 14.17 0.03 -12.59
N ARG A 52 14.96 -0.52 -11.67
CA ARG A 52 15.65 -1.81 -11.83
C ARG A 52 15.13 -2.79 -10.80
N TYR A 53 14.91 -4.04 -11.21
CA TYR A 53 14.44 -5.12 -10.36
C TYR A 53 15.15 -6.43 -10.75
N LYS A 54 15.22 -7.39 -9.81
CA LYS A 54 15.77 -8.74 -9.98
C LYS A 54 14.96 -9.70 -9.12
N GLY A 55 14.92 -10.99 -9.45
CA GLY A 55 14.22 -12.00 -8.65
C GLY A 55 12.74 -12.09 -8.96
N ALA A 56 12.30 -11.60 -10.13
CA ALA A 56 10.91 -11.71 -10.56
C ALA A 56 10.55 -13.15 -10.94
N GLU A 57 11.54 -13.94 -11.37
CA GLU A 57 11.45 -15.38 -11.58
C GLU A 57 10.91 -16.12 -10.34
N ASN A 58 11.31 -15.71 -9.13
CA ASN A 58 10.81 -16.31 -7.89
C ASN A 58 9.29 -16.16 -7.71
N TYR A 59 8.71 -15.12 -8.32
CA TYR A 59 7.26 -14.92 -8.33
C TYR A 59 6.58 -15.74 -9.42
N PHE A 60 7.14 -15.76 -10.64
CA PHE A 60 6.54 -16.44 -11.79
C PHE A 60 6.67 -17.97 -11.74
N ASP A 61 7.74 -18.48 -11.14
CA ASP A 61 7.99 -19.92 -10.98
C ASP A 61 7.24 -20.48 -9.75
N GLY A 62 6.66 -19.61 -8.93
CA GLY A 62 5.82 -19.99 -7.79
C GLY A 62 4.44 -20.49 -8.22
N ASP A 63 3.75 -21.18 -7.31
CA ASP A 63 2.38 -21.61 -7.54
C ASP A 63 1.44 -20.40 -7.62
N THR A 64 0.88 -20.15 -8.80
CA THR A 64 -0.03 -19.03 -9.04
C THR A 64 -1.46 -19.27 -8.52
N ASN A 65 -1.77 -20.48 -8.04
CA ASN A 65 -3.07 -20.82 -7.47
C ASN A 65 -3.20 -20.52 -5.98
N VAL A 66 -2.08 -20.17 -5.32
CA VAL A 66 -2.10 -19.79 -3.90
C VAL A 66 -1.99 -18.27 -3.73
N PRO A 67 -2.64 -17.69 -2.70
CA PRO A 67 -2.47 -16.30 -2.36
C PRO A 67 -1.00 -15.97 -2.03
N THR A 68 -0.48 -14.89 -2.60
CA THR A 68 0.89 -14.44 -2.34
C THR A 68 0.90 -13.27 -1.37
N ILE A 69 1.65 -13.39 -0.28
CA ILE A 69 1.95 -12.27 0.63
C ILE A 69 3.32 -11.70 0.25
N LEU A 70 3.34 -10.44 -0.15
CA LEU A 70 4.57 -9.69 -0.38
C LEU A 70 4.84 -8.79 0.83
N PHE A 71 6.07 -8.83 1.34
CA PHE A 71 6.51 -7.99 2.45
C PHE A 71 7.83 -7.33 2.12
N ALA A 72 8.04 -6.12 2.63
CA ALA A 72 9.28 -5.38 2.49
C ALA A 72 9.44 -4.44 3.68
N PRO A 73 10.67 -4.06 4.04
CA PRO A 73 10.90 -2.90 4.88
C PRO A 73 10.22 -1.66 4.28
N HIS A 74 9.61 -0.83 5.11
CA HIS A 74 8.98 0.41 4.69
C HIS A 74 9.66 1.59 5.39
N SER A 75 10.39 2.40 4.62
CA SER A 75 11.17 3.53 5.14
C SER A 75 10.75 4.86 4.53
N ASN A 76 10.05 4.84 3.39
CA ASN A 76 9.68 6.05 2.69
C ASN A 76 8.35 5.90 1.94
N TRP A 77 7.75 7.02 1.59
CA TRP A 77 6.46 7.04 0.90
C TRP A 77 6.50 6.53 -0.56
N TRP A 78 7.68 6.52 -1.21
CA TRP A 78 7.86 5.97 -2.55
C TRP A 78 7.73 4.45 -2.58
N ASP A 79 7.96 3.75 -1.47
CA ASP A 79 7.85 2.30 -1.38
C ASP A 79 6.49 1.80 -1.87
N GLY A 80 5.40 2.48 -1.52
CA GLY A 80 4.05 2.13 -1.98
C GLY A 80 3.88 2.28 -3.50
N ILE A 81 4.50 3.29 -4.10
CA ILE A 81 4.45 3.55 -5.55
C ILE A 81 5.30 2.53 -6.30
N VAL A 82 6.50 2.25 -5.79
CA VAL A 82 7.38 1.20 -6.31
C VAL A 82 6.68 -0.15 -6.26
N PHE A 83 6.13 -0.50 -5.10
CA PHE A 83 5.38 -1.74 -4.90
C PHE A 83 4.17 -1.86 -5.84
N TYR A 84 3.42 -0.77 -6.01
CA TYR A 84 2.30 -0.74 -6.95
C TYR A 84 2.75 -1.02 -8.40
N ASN A 85 3.87 -0.41 -8.83
CA ASN A 85 4.41 -0.64 -10.17
C ASN A 85 4.93 -2.08 -10.36
N ILE A 86 5.59 -2.66 -9.34
CA ILE A 86 6.02 -4.06 -9.39
C ILE A 86 4.80 -4.98 -9.57
N THR A 87 3.79 -4.83 -8.72
CA THR A 87 2.62 -5.71 -8.72
C THR A 87 1.77 -5.57 -9.99
N HIS A 88 1.47 -4.34 -10.41
CA HIS A 88 0.56 -4.11 -11.53
C HIS A 88 1.24 -4.20 -12.90
N ARG A 89 2.52 -3.83 -13.03
CA ARG A 89 3.19 -3.79 -14.35
C ARG A 89 4.09 -4.98 -14.60
N ILE A 90 4.80 -5.45 -13.58
CA ILE A 90 5.69 -6.60 -13.71
C ILE A 90 4.89 -7.86 -13.49
N PHE A 91 4.28 -8.02 -12.31
CA PHE A 91 3.54 -9.25 -11.96
C PHE A 91 2.15 -9.32 -12.61
N ARG A 92 1.60 -8.19 -13.07
CA ARG A 92 0.27 -8.07 -13.69
C ARG A 92 -0.84 -8.62 -12.79
N LYS A 93 -0.77 -8.34 -11.50
CA LYS A 93 -1.78 -8.73 -10.51
C LYS A 93 -2.36 -7.51 -9.81
N GLU A 94 -3.64 -7.61 -9.47
CA GLU A 94 -4.24 -6.71 -8.49
C GLU A 94 -3.67 -7.03 -7.11
N VAL A 95 -3.35 -6.00 -6.33
CA VAL A 95 -2.81 -6.17 -4.98
C VAL A 95 -3.71 -5.51 -3.94
N ARG A 96 -3.73 -6.12 -2.75
CA ARG A 96 -4.33 -5.56 -1.54
C ARG A 96 -3.20 -5.07 -0.65
N LEU A 97 -3.20 -3.77 -0.35
CA LEU A 97 -2.14 -3.14 0.45
C LEU A 97 -2.67 -2.76 1.84
N MET A 98 -1.99 -3.25 2.88
CA MET A 98 -2.24 -2.82 4.26
C MET A 98 -1.64 -1.43 4.48
N VAL A 99 -2.45 -0.46 4.86
CA VAL A 99 -2.01 0.92 5.10
C VAL A 99 -2.46 1.38 6.48
N GLU A 100 -1.51 1.87 7.27
CA GLU A 100 -1.78 2.60 8.51
C GLU A 100 -2.14 4.05 8.15
N GLU A 101 -3.12 4.64 8.81
CA GLU A 101 -3.57 6.02 8.56
C GLU A 101 -4.14 6.27 7.16
N LEU A 102 -4.84 5.29 6.61
CA LEU A 102 -5.56 5.38 5.35
C LEU A 102 -6.59 6.52 5.33
N ASN A 103 -6.99 7.04 6.49
CA ASN A 103 -7.76 8.28 6.61
C ASN A 103 -7.08 9.51 5.99
N ARG A 104 -5.75 9.60 5.97
CA ARG A 104 -4.99 10.69 5.37
C ARG A 104 -5.02 10.63 3.83
N PHE A 105 -5.13 9.41 3.29
CA PHE A 105 -5.09 9.15 1.85
C PHE A 105 -6.25 8.24 1.42
N PRO A 106 -7.51 8.69 1.55
CA PRO A 106 -8.68 7.85 1.31
C PRO A 106 -8.78 7.36 -0.15
N LEU A 107 -8.13 8.06 -1.08
CA LEU A 107 -8.06 7.66 -2.49
C LEU A 107 -7.26 6.35 -2.69
N LEU A 108 -6.31 6.02 -1.83
CA LEU A 108 -5.54 4.77 -1.92
C LEU A 108 -6.44 3.53 -1.83
N ARG A 109 -7.61 3.64 -1.16
CA ARG A 109 -8.61 2.58 -1.13
C ARG A 109 -9.09 2.15 -2.49
N ARG A 110 -9.16 3.11 -3.42
CA ARG A 110 -9.59 2.87 -4.79
C ARG A 110 -8.52 2.16 -5.62
N GLY A 111 -7.26 2.26 -5.18
CA GLY A 111 -6.11 1.53 -5.72
C GLY A 111 -5.84 0.18 -5.05
N GLY A 112 -6.69 -0.27 -4.12
CA GLY A 112 -6.54 -1.59 -3.47
C GLY A 112 -6.10 -1.55 -2.01
N ALA A 113 -5.86 -0.37 -1.42
CA ALA A 113 -5.46 -0.29 -0.02
C ALA A 113 -6.64 -0.51 0.95
N TYR A 114 -6.35 -1.11 2.10
CA TYR A 114 -7.27 -1.24 3.23
C TYR A 114 -6.55 -0.89 4.53
N SER A 115 -7.32 -0.43 5.52
CA SER A 115 -6.74 0.11 6.74
C SER A 115 -6.29 -1.00 7.69
N VAL A 116 -5.14 -0.82 8.33
CA VAL A 116 -4.72 -1.62 9.49
C VAL A 116 -4.59 -0.71 10.71
N ASN A 117 -5.05 -1.18 11.87
CA ASN A 117 -4.91 -0.46 13.14
C ASN A 117 -4.11 -1.33 14.11
N LYS A 118 -2.89 -0.88 14.43
CA LYS A 118 -1.94 -1.59 15.29
C LYS A 118 -2.13 -1.31 16.78
N LYS A 119 -3.00 -0.37 17.16
CA LYS A 119 -3.21 0.03 18.56
C LYS A 119 -3.96 -1.02 19.38
N SER A 120 -4.72 -1.90 18.71
CA SER A 120 -5.52 -2.95 19.36
C SER A 120 -5.31 -4.26 18.60
N PRO A 121 -4.94 -5.36 19.29
CA PRO A 121 -4.85 -6.69 18.68
C PRO A 121 -6.14 -7.11 17.97
N GLN A 122 -7.29 -6.79 18.56
CA GLN A 122 -8.61 -7.08 17.97
C GLN A 122 -8.84 -6.30 16.68
N SER A 123 -8.33 -5.08 16.58
CA SER A 123 -8.44 -4.26 15.37
C SER A 123 -7.48 -4.71 14.28
N ALA A 124 -6.28 -5.14 14.64
CA ALA A 124 -5.34 -5.78 13.72
C ALA A 124 -5.90 -7.10 13.17
N MET A 125 -6.55 -7.90 14.02
CA MET A 125 -7.19 -9.15 13.61
C MET A 125 -8.26 -8.95 12.54
N LYS A 126 -9.03 -7.85 12.58
CA LYS A 126 -10.01 -7.53 11.53
C LYS A 126 -9.35 -7.33 10.17
N ALA A 127 -8.19 -6.68 10.12
CA ALA A 127 -7.45 -6.49 8.87
C ALA A 127 -6.89 -7.82 8.35
N LEU A 128 -6.39 -8.68 9.24
CA LEU A 128 -5.90 -10.01 8.89
C LEU A 128 -7.04 -10.90 8.36
N GLN A 129 -8.19 -10.95 9.04
CA GLN A 129 -9.36 -11.68 8.58
C GLN A 129 -9.80 -11.23 7.19
N TYR A 130 -9.89 -9.91 6.98
CA TYR A 130 -10.20 -9.37 5.65
C TYR A 130 -9.17 -9.80 4.59
N SER A 131 -7.89 -9.91 4.95
CA SER A 131 -6.83 -10.35 4.04
C SER A 131 -7.05 -11.79 3.59
N VAL A 132 -7.50 -12.67 4.49
CA VAL A 132 -7.88 -14.05 4.17
C VAL A 132 -9.10 -14.05 3.26
N ASP A 133 -10.15 -13.32 3.62
CA ASP A 133 -11.42 -13.31 2.89
C ASP A 133 -11.25 -12.86 1.42
N VAL A 134 -10.41 -11.86 1.16
CA VAL A 134 -10.14 -11.37 -0.21
C VAL A 134 -9.14 -12.22 -0.98
N SER A 135 -8.39 -13.08 -0.30
CA SER A 135 -7.41 -13.97 -0.92
C SER A 135 -8.05 -15.26 -1.43
N LEU A 136 -9.22 -15.62 -0.90
CA LEU A 136 -9.97 -16.83 -1.27
C LEU A 136 -11.03 -16.59 -2.36
N GLN A 137 -11.09 -15.39 -2.94
CA GLN A 137 -11.99 -15.01 -4.03
C GLN A 137 -11.30 -15.12 -5.38
#